data_AF-I3D8W2-F1
#
_entry.id   AF-I3D8W2-F1
#
_cell.length_a   1.000
_cell.length_b   1.000
_cell.length_c   1.000
_cell.angle_alpha   90.00
_cell.angle_beta   90.00
_cell.angle_gamma   90.00
#
_symmetry.space_group_name_H-M   'P 1'
#
loop_
_entity.id
_entity.type
_entity.pdbx_description
1 polymer ?
#
loop_
_entity_poly.entity_id
_entity_poly.type
_entity_poly.pdbx_seq_one_letter_code
_entity_poly.pdbx_strand_id
1 'polypeptide(L)'
;MDSFQEKLFRLKNELKIKDDKDIAEMLGFGVKAFSARKSRNSFPEKELFALKAKCPELNLDMDYILLGHRRETYEAIEQEMLKDMPKTDEPRFDPNREMENLMPAENLLLQYFRTAGKEGKEMILNVAKMAAKANTTQGNFATKMHIGNVEQQNNIEHLEGGIHFKKGK
;
A
#
# COMPACT_ATOMS: atom_id res chain seq x y z
N MET A 1 18.47 20.59 -3.46
CA MET A 1 19.40 19.47 -3.72
C MET A 1 19.77 18.95 -2.36
N ASP A 2 19.38 17.73 -2.03
CA ASP A 2 19.31 17.17 -0.68
C ASP A 2 20.72 16.94 -0.06
N SER A 3 21.35 18.03 0.39
CA SER A 3 22.78 18.08 0.73
C SER A 3 23.05 17.66 2.18
N PHE A 4 24.30 17.30 2.49
CA PHE A 4 24.71 16.96 3.86
C PHE A 4 24.35 18.05 4.86
N GLN A 5 24.52 19.33 4.49
CA GLN A 5 24.23 20.45 5.39
C GLN A 5 22.73 20.57 5.69
N GLU A 6 21.88 20.36 4.69
CA GLU A 6 20.42 20.39 4.89
C GLU A 6 19.96 19.24 5.79
N LYS A 7 20.45 18.01 5.53
CA LYS A 7 20.15 16.85 6.38
C LYS A 7 20.66 17.04 7.81
N LEU A 8 21.87 17.61 7.98
CA LEU A 8 22.42 17.93 9.29
C LEU A 8 21.60 19.00 10.01
N PHE A 9 21.15 20.05 9.31
CA PHE A 9 20.31 21.08 9.90
C PHE A 9 19.00 20.51 10.42
N ARG A 10 18.35 19.63 9.66
CA ARG A 10 17.12 18.93 10.09
C ARG A 10 17.38 18.02 11.29
N LEU A 11 18.47 17.24 11.25
CA LEU A 11 18.88 16.38 12.37
C LEU A 11 19.09 17.18 13.66
N LYS A 12 19.77 18.34 13.56
CA LYS A 12 19.95 19.26 14.67
C LYS A 12 18.64 19.79 15.23
N ASN A 13 17.69 20.12 14.37
CA ASN A 13 16.37 20.59 14.80
C ASN A 13 15.61 19.51 15.56
N GLU A 14 15.63 18.27 15.07
CA GLU A 14 14.99 17.12 15.75
C GLU A 14 15.60 16.85 17.12
N LEU A 15 16.93 16.92 17.21
CA LEU A 15 17.67 16.68 18.45
C LEU A 15 17.75 17.91 19.37
N LYS A 16 17.32 19.09 18.91
CA LYS A 16 17.45 20.39 19.59
C LYS A 16 18.90 20.72 19.98
N ILE A 17 19.86 20.31 19.15
CA ILE A 17 21.30 20.51 19.35
C ILE A 17 21.82 21.52 18.32
N LYS A 18 22.63 22.47 18.77
CA LYS A 18 23.20 23.51 17.90
C LYS A 18 24.56 23.13 17.33
N ASP A 19 25.35 22.35 18.07
CA ASP A 19 26.75 22.13 17.75
C ASP A 19 27.00 20.87 16.91
N ASP A 20 27.83 20.99 15.87
CA ASP A 20 28.24 19.85 15.03
C ASP A 20 29.00 18.79 15.83
N LYS A 21 29.70 19.22 16.90
CA LYS A 21 30.48 18.35 17.77
C LYS A 21 29.58 17.34 18.49
N ASP A 22 28.50 17.81 19.09
CA ASP A 22 27.59 16.96 19.87
C ASP A 22 26.85 15.97 18.95
N ILE A 23 26.48 16.42 17.74
CA ILE A 23 25.92 15.52 16.71
C ILE A 23 26.94 14.43 16.30
N ALA A 24 28.21 14.81 16.12
CA ALA A 24 29.26 13.85 15.79
C ALA A 24 29.40 12.79 16.90
N GLU A 25 29.45 13.22 18.17
CA GLU A 25 29.57 12.32 19.32
C GLU A 25 28.36 11.38 19.43
N MET A 26 27.13 11.87 19.26
CA MET A 26 25.94 11.02 19.28
C MET A 26 25.90 9.99 18.15
N LEU A 27 26.43 10.33 16.97
CA LEU A 27 26.56 9.40 15.86
C LEU A 27 27.78 8.46 15.99
N GLY A 28 28.57 8.59 17.06
CA GLY A 28 29.75 7.75 17.32
C GLY A 28 31.00 8.16 16.54
N PHE A 29 31.08 9.41 16.09
CA PHE A 29 32.23 9.95 15.37
C PHE A 29 33.04 10.96 16.20
N GLY A 30 34.34 10.98 15.98
CA GLY A 30 35.17 12.12 16.36
C GLY A 30 34.99 13.31 15.42
N VAL A 31 35.20 14.53 15.92
CA VAL A 31 35.04 15.81 15.18
C VAL A 31 35.77 15.81 13.82
N LYS A 32 36.99 15.29 13.76
CA LYS A 32 37.78 15.22 12.52
C LYS A 32 37.14 14.30 11.47
N ALA A 33 36.63 13.14 11.90
CA ALA A 33 35.97 12.19 10.99
C ALA A 33 34.65 12.76 10.46
N PHE A 34 33.87 13.43 11.32
CA PHE A 34 32.63 14.08 10.92
C PHE A 34 32.86 15.25 9.96
N SER A 35 33.89 16.08 10.20
CA SER A 35 34.28 17.17 9.30
C SER A 35 34.70 16.65 7.92
N ALA A 36 35.46 15.54 7.86
CA ALA A 36 35.82 14.91 6.59
C ALA A 36 34.61 14.35 5.82
N ARG A 37 33.59 13.86 6.52
CA ARG A 37 32.33 13.43 5.90
C ARG A 37 31.55 14.61 5.32
N LYS A 38 31.49 15.72 6.06
CA LYS A 38 30.86 16.99 5.63
C LYS A 38 31.50 17.52 4.35
N SER A 39 32.83 17.53 4.26
CA SER A 39 33.53 17.97 3.05
C SER A 39 33.35 17.03 1.85
N ARG A 40 33.19 15.73 2.11
CA ARG A 40 32.88 14.72 1.08
C ARG A 40 31.39 14.60 0.77
N ASN A 41 30.54 15.42 1.39
CA ASN A 41 29.07 15.37 1.27
C ASN A 41 28.49 13.96 1.52
N SER A 42 29.10 13.19 2.44
CA SER A 42 28.73 11.80 2.72
C SER A 42 28.02 11.71 4.07
N PHE A 43 26.69 11.71 4.04
CA PHE A 43 25.86 11.69 5.25
C PHE A 43 25.85 10.29 5.90
N PRO A 44 26.05 10.17 7.23
CA PRO A 44 26.13 8.89 7.91
C PRO A 44 24.74 8.31 8.21
N GLU A 45 24.02 7.91 7.15
CA GLU A 45 22.65 7.38 7.28
C GLU A 45 22.61 6.11 8.14
N LYS A 46 23.60 5.21 7.98
CA LYS A 46 23.67 3.96 8.74
C LYS A 46 23.76 4.22 10.25
N GLU A 47 24.60 5.16 10.65
CA GLU A 47 24.80 5.53 12.04
C GLU A 47 23.58 6.27 12.60
N LEU A 48 22.89 7.07 11.78
CA LEU A 48 21.61 7.67 12.15
C LEU A 48 20.54 6.60 12.42
N PHE A 49 20.40 5.59 11.56
CA PHE A 49 19.50 4.46 11.80
C PHE A 49 19.88 3.68 13.07
N ALA A 50 21.18 3.47 13.29
CA ALA A 50 21.66 2.82 14.50
C ALA A 50 21.35 3.65 15.77
N LEU A 51 21.46 4.97 15.71
CA LEU A 51 21.08 5.87 16.80
C LEU A 51 19.58 5.76 17.10
N LYS A 52 18.72 5.77 16.07
CA LYS A 52 17.28 5.59 16.25
C LYS A 52 16.92 4.23 16.86
N ALA A 53 17.63 3.17 16.48
CA ALA A 53 17.43 1.84 17.05
C ALA A 53 17.88 1.73 18.51
N LYS A 54 18.97 2.42 18.88
CA LYS A 54 19.50 2.43 20.26
C LYS A 54 18.69 3.31 21.20
N CYS A 55 18.21 4.44 20.69
CA CYS A 55 17.51 5.47 21.45
C CYS A 55 16.15 5.78 20.80
N PRO A 56 15.20 4.83 20.79
CA PRO A 56 13.88 5.04 20.19
C PRO A 56 13.13 6.23 20.80
N GLU A 57 13.38 6.53 22.07
CA GLU A 57 12.80 7.63 22.86
C GLU A 57 13.11 9.03 22.30
N LEU A 58 14.17 9.17 21.51
CA LEU A 58 14.49 10.44 20.84
C LEU A 58 13.46 10.82 19.77
N ASN A 59 12.55 9.91 19.40
CA ASN A 59 11.44 10.18 18.49
C ASN A 59 11.85 10.84 17.16
N LEU A 60 13.07 10.55 16.68
CA LEU A 60 13.58 11.13 15.43
C LEU A 60 12.67 10.80 14.24
N ASP A 61 12.24 11.85 13.53
CA ASP A 61 11.58 11.72 12.23
C ASP A 61 12.63 11.52 11.13
N MET A 62 12.86 10.25 10.80
CA MET A 62 13.84 9.85 9.78
C MET A 62 13.47 10.38 8.39
N ASP A 63 12.18 10.47 8.08
CA ASP A 63 11.70 10.92 6.77
C ASP A 63 11.95 12.44 6.64
N TYR A 64 11.70 13.20 7.71
CA TYR A 64 12.05 14.61 7.74
C TYR A 64 13.57 14.82 7.62
N ILE A 65 14.38 14.08 8.38
CA ILE A 65 15.84 14.25 8.36
C ILE A 65 16.40 13.92 6.97
N LEU A 66 15.99 12.79 6.39
CA LEU A 66 16.57 12.27 5.15
C LEU A 66 15.96 12.88 3.90
N LEU A 67 14.64 13.13 3.87
CA LEU A 67 13.92 13.57 2.66
C LEU A 67 13.51 15.04 2.72
N GLY A 68 13.27 15.56 3.92
CA GLY A 68 13.03 16.99 4.15
C GLY A 68 11.57 17.36 4.33
N HIS A 69 10.70 16.36 4.47
CA HIS A 69 9.26 16.54 4.60
C HIS A 69 8.82 15.76 5.85
N ARG A 70 8.08 16.43 6.74
CA ARG A 70 7.47 15.77 7.90
C ARG A 70 6.24 14.99 7.44
N ARG A 71 5.95 13.83 8.04
CA ARG A 71 4.71 13.09 7.72
C ARG A 71 3.44 13.91 7.91
N GLU A 72 3.44 14.81 8.89
CA GLU A 72 2.32 15.74 9.15
C GLU A 72 1.97 16.62 7.94
N THR A 73 2.93 16.88 7.03
CA THR A 73 2.64 17.59 5.78
C THR A 73 1.82 16.77 4.81
N TYR A 74 1.94 15.44 4.82
CA TYR A 74 1.09 14.58 3.99
C TYR A 74 -0.32 14.54 4.53
N GLU A 75 -0.54 14.41 5.84
CA GLU A 75 -1.91 14.37 6.38
C GLU A 75 -2.64 15.69 6.15
N ALA A 76 -1.99 16.84 6.35
CA ALA A 76 -2.65 18.14 6.10
C ALA A 76 -2.89 18.38 4.60
N ILE A 77 -1.93 18.07 3.73
CA ILE A 77 -2.07 18.20 2.27
C ILE A 77 -3.08 17.19 1.75
N GLU A 78 -3.07 15.96 2.24
CA GLU A 78 -4.03 14.89 1.90
C GLU A 78 -5.43 15.27 2.38
N GLN A 79 -5.60 15.83 3.59
CA GLN A 79 -6.89 16.33 4.08
C GLN A 79 -7.39 17.53 3.27
N GLU A 80 -6.52 18.45 2.84
CA GLU A 80 -6.90 19.53 1.93
C GLU A 80 -7.21 19.01 0.51
N MET A 81 -6.45 18.05 -0.01
CA MET A 81 -6.68 17.43 -1.31
C MET A 81 -7.92 16.52 -1.31
N LEU A 82 -8.23 15.88 -0.18
CA LEU A 82 -9.45 15.10 0.07
C LEU A 82 -10.68 15.99 0.28
N LYS A 83 -10.51 17.27 0.60
CA LYS A 83 -11.61 18.22 0.82
C LYS A 83 -12.43 18.44 -0.45
N ASP A 84 -11.76 18.44 -1.60
CA ASP A 84 -12.36 18.57 -2.93
C ASP A 84 -12.47 17.22 -3.68
N MET A 85 -11.99 16.13 -3.07
CA MET A 85 -12.16 14.79 -3.62
C MET A 85 -13.59 14.31 -3.31
N PRO A 86 -14.37 13.86 -4.30
CA PRO A 86 -15.70 13.34 -4.03
C PRO A 86 -15.60 12.14 -3.08
N LYS A 87 -16.34 12.22 -1.96
CA LYS A 87 -16.30 11.20 -0.91
C LYS A 87 -16.69 9.84 -1.49
N THR A 88 -15.96 8.81 -1.09
CA THR A 88 -16.05 7.41 -1.55
C THR A 88 -17.43 6.74 -1.38
N ASP A 89 -18.40 7.42 -0.77
CA ASP A 89 -19.77 6.94 -0.58
C ASP A 89 -20.73 7.37 -1.70
N GLU A 90 -20.29 8.19 -2.67
CA GLU A 90 -21.08 8.44 -3.87
C GLU A 90 -20.95 7.25 -4.85
N PRO A 91 -22.05 6.77 -5.45
CA PRO A 91 -22.02 5.63 -6.35
C PRO A 91 -21.04 5.91 -7.49
N ARG A 92 -19.92 5.17 -7.50
CA ARG A 92 -18.75 5.32 -8.38
C ARG A 92 -19.02 5.18 -9.89
N PHE A 93 -20.26 5.20 -10.32
CA PHE A 93 -20.63 5.15 -11.73
C PHE A 93 -21.96 5.87 -11.93
N ASP A 94 -21.92 7.15 -12.30
CA ASP A 94 -23.05 7.77 -12.97
C ASP A 94 -22.87 7.59 -14.49
N PRO A 95 -23.60 6.65 -15.12
CA PRO A 95 -23.51 6.43 -16.57
C PRO A 95 -23.97 7.63 -17.40
N ASN A 96 -24.53 8.68 -16.76
CA ASN A 96 -24.97 9.92 -17.38
C ASN A 96 -24.08 11.13 -17.04
N ARG A 97 -22.90 10.92 -16.43
CA ARG A 97 -21.95 12.01 -16.17
C ARG A 97 -21.59 12.74 -17.46
N GLU A 98 -21.63 14.07 -17.43
CA GLU A 98 -21.30 14.89 -18.60
C GLU A 98 -19.85 14.69 -19.04
N MET A 99 -19.66 14.61 -20.37
CA MET A 99 -18.41 14.19 -21.03
C MET A 99 -17.22 15.14 -20.79
N GLU A 100 -17.43 16.31 -20.19
CA GLU A 100 -16.39 17.29 -19.87
C GLU A 100 -15.59 16.95 -18.60
N ASN A 101 -16.12 16.10 -17.71
CA ASN A 101 -15.49 15.76 -16.43
C ASN A 101 -14.98 14.31 -16.39
N LEU A 102 -14.22 13.92 -17.42
CA LEU A 102 -13.59 12.60 -17.53
C LEU A 102 -12.47 12.46 -16.50
N MET A 103 -12.52 11.38 -15.72
CA MET A 103 -11.48 11.02 -14.77
C MET A 103 -10.17 10.66 -15.49
N PRO A 104 -9.01 10.72 -14.82
CA PRO A 104 -7.72 10.38 -15.43
C PRO A 104 -7.69 9.01 -16.12
N ALA A 105 -8.35 8.00 -15.55
CA ALA A 105 -8.44 6.66 -16.14
C ALA A 105 -9.30 6.61 -17.43
N GLU A 106 -10.37 7.40 -17.48
CA GLU A 106 -11.24 7.50 -18.67
C GLU A 106 -10.52 8.23 -19.80
N ASN A 107 -9.79 9.30 -19.47
CA ASN A 107 -8.92 10.00 -20.42
C ASN A 107 -7.83 9.08 -21.00
N LEU A 108 -7.21 8.25 -20.15
CA LEU A 108 -6.21 7.29 -20.60
C LEU A 108 -6.82 6.22 -21.52
N LEU A 109 -8.01 5.70 -21.18
CA LEU A 109 -8.73 4.75 -22.04
C LEU A 109 -9.09 5.38 -23.40
N LEU A 110 -9.58 6.62 -23.40
CA LEU A 110 -9.91 7.36 -24.63
C LEU A 110 -8.66 7.63 -25.48
N GLN A 111 -7.53 7.94 -24.86
CA GLN A 111 -6.26 8.10 -25.55
C GLN A 111 -5.88 6.80 -26.27
N TYR A 112 -5.87 5.67 -25.56
CA TYR A 112 -5.57 4.36 -26.16
C TYR A 112 -6.53 4.01 -27.28
N PHE A 113 -7.83 4.26 -27.09
CA PHE A 113 -8.83 4.03 -28.12
C PHE A 113 -8.60 4.89 -29.36
N ARG A 114 -8.28 6.18 -29.21
CA ARG A 114 -8.01 7.09 -30.33
C ARG A 114 -6.76 6.68 -31.12
N THR A 115 -5.72 6.21 -30.43
CA THR A 115 -4.45 5.79 -31.03
C THR A 115 -4.49 4.38 -31.64
N ALA A 116 -5.50 3.56 -31.30
CA ALA A 116 -5.60 2.20 -31.79
C ALA A 116 -6.06 2.12 -33.28
N GLY A 117 -5.57 1.10 -33.98
CA GLY A 117 -6.08 0.69 -35.29
C GLY A 117 -7.48 0.06 -35.22
N LYS A 118 -8.06 -0.28 -36.38
CA LYS A 118 -9.44 -0.80 -36.48
C LYS A 118 -9.69 -2.03 -35.59
N GLU A 119 -8.82 -3.03 -35.68
CA GLU A 119 -8.91 -4.27 -34.89
C GLU A 119 -8.75 -4.01 -33.39
N GLY A 120 -7.82 -3.11 -33.01
CA GLY A 120 -7.61 -2.72 -31.61
C GLY A 120 -8.82 -2.00 -31.01
N LYS A 121 -9.47 -1.12 -31.77
CA LYS A 121 -10.71 -0.45 -31.36
C LYS A 121 -11.84 -1.44 -31.11
N GLU A 122 -12.02 -2.42 -32.01
CA GLU A 122 -13.02 -3.47 -31.83
C GLU A 122 -12.75 -4.32 -30.59
N MET A 123 -11.49 -4.67 -30.34
CA MET A 123 -11.09 -5.42 -29.14
C MET A 123 -11.41 -4.66 -27.86
N ILE A 124 -11.02 -3.37 -27.78
CA ILE A 124 -11.29 -2.51 -26.62
C ILE A 124 -12.80 -2.43 -26.36
N LEU A 125 -13.62 -2.25 -27.41
CA LEU A 125 -15.08 -2.20 -27.28
C LEU A 125 -15.66 -3.53 -26.82
N ASN A 126 -15.17 -4.66 -27.31
CA ASN A 126 -15.66 -5.98 -26.92
C ASN A 126 -15.36 -6.29 -25.46
N VAL A 127 -14.15 -5.99 -24.99
CA VAL A 127 -13.75 -6.16 -23.59
C VAL A 127 -14.58 -5.24 -22.69
N ALA A 128 -14.74 -3.96 -23.07
CA ALA A 128 -15.57 -3.03 -22.32
C ALA A 128 -17.04 -3.51 -22.21
N LYS A 129 -17.61 -4.00 -23.31
CA LYS A 129 -18.96 -4.60 -23.32
C LYS A 129 -19.08 -5.81 -22.40
N MET A 130 -18.08 -6.69 -22.38
CA MET A 130 -18.07 -7.85 -21.48
C MET A 130 -17.97 -7.42 -20.02
N ALA A 131 -17.08 -6.49 -19.70
CA ALA A 131 -16.90 -5.97 -18.34
C ALA A 131 -18.17 -5.28 -17.81
N ALA A 132 -18.86 -4.49 -18.65
CA ALA A 132 -20.12 -3.85 -18.29
C ALA A 132 -21.25 -4.86 -17.99
N LYS A 133 -21.28 -5.99 -18.70
CA LYS A 133 -22.26 -7.09 -18.49
C LYS A 133 -21.94 -7.96 -17.27
N ALA A 134 -20.67 -8.11 -16.91
CA ALA A 134 -20.26 -8.88 -15.73
C ALA A 134 -20.77 -8.23 -14.43
N ASN A 135 -20.72 -6.90 -14.33
CA ASN A 135 -21.19 -6.15 -13.16
C ASN A 135 -22.73 -6.16 -12.99
N THR A 136 -23.50 -6.48 -14.03
CA THR A 136 -24.96 -6.63 -13.93
C THR A 136 -25.39 -8.02 -13.45
N THR A 137 -24.49 -9.01 -13.42
CA THR A 137 -24.81 -10.40 -13.02
C THR A 137 -24.56 -10.68 -11.53
N GLN A 138 -23.74 -9.89 -10.85
CA GLN A 138 -23.49 -10.05 -9.40
C GLN A 138 -24.58 -9.42 -8.50
N GLY A 139 -25.63 -8.82 -9.08
CA GLY A 139 -26.66 -8.10 -8.34
C GLY A 139 -27.92 -8.88 -7.95
N ASN A 140 -28.16 -10.10 -8.43
CA ASN A 140 -29.42 -10.82 -8.16
C ASN A 140 -29.28 -12.35 -8.23
N PHE A 141 -28.68 -13.00 -7.23
CA PHE A 141 -28.93 -14.42 -6.96
C PHE A 141 -28.80 -14.72 -5.45
N ALA A 142 -29.80 -14.30 -4.68
CA ALA A 142 -30.24 -15.13 -3.55
C ALA A 142 -30.99 -16.35 -4.15
N THR A 143 -30.25 -17.27 -4.79
CA THR A 143 -30.83 -18.56 -5.18
C THR A 143 -30.85 -19.42 -3.92
N LYS A 144 -32.01 -19.39 -3.26
CA LYS A 144 -32.45 -20.36 -2.26
C LYS A 144 -32.17 -21.77 -2.82
N MET A 145 -31.14 -22.46 -2.32
CA MET A 145 -30.93 -23.86 -2.64
C MET A 145 -32.10 -24.67 -2.07
N HIS A 146 -33.02 -25.09 -2.93
CA HIS A 146 -33.92 -26.19 -2.61
C HIS A 146 -33.08 -27.47 -2.58
N ILE A 147 -32.73 -27.91 -1.36
CA ILE A 147 -32.28 -29.28 -1.12
C ILE A 147 -33.50 -30.17 -1.38
N GLY A 148 -33.60 -30.68 -2.60
CA GLY A 148 -34.51 -31.77 -2.94
C GLY A 148 -34.07 -33.03 -2.19
N ASN A 149 -35.05 -33.79 -1.70
CA ASN A 149 -34.89 -35.07 -1.01
C ASN A 149 -33.72 -35.90 -1.54
N VAL A 150 -32.66 -36.02 -0.75
CA VAL A 150 -31.71 -37.12 -0.88
C VAL A 150 -32.23 -38.22 0.03
N GLU A 151 -32.92 -39.19 -0.55
CA GLU A 151 -33.13 -40.48 0.10
C GLU A 151 -31.74 -41.10 0.36
N GLN A 152 -31.37 -41.20 1.63
CA GLN A 152 -30.20 -41.97 2.05
C GLN A 152 -30.46 -43.45 1.74
N GLN A 153 -29.92 -43.93 0.62
CA GLN A 153 -29.73 -45.36 0.42
C GLN A 153 -28.54 -45.80 1.30
N ASN A 154 -28.85 -46.20 2.53
CA ASN A 154 -27.91 -46.90 3.40
C ASN A 154 -27.67 -48.30 2.81
N ASN A 155 -26.61 -48.45 2.02
CA ASN A 155 -26.06 -49.76 1.67
C ASN A 155 -24.81 -50.01 2.53
N ILE A 156 -25.02 -50.35 3.80
CA ILE A 156 -23.95 -50.89 4.66
C ILE A 156 -23.91 -52.38 4.39
N GLU A 157 -22.97 -52.81 3.55
CA GLU A 157 -22.63 -54.22 3.41
C GLU A 157 -22.03 -54.72 4.73
N HIS A 158 -22.65 -55.77 5.27
CA HIS A 158 -22.20 -56.49 6.47
C HIS A 158 -20.75 -56.97 6.31
N LEU A 159 -19.83 -56.47 7.16
CA LEU A 159 -18.56 -57.14 7.43
C LEU A 159 -18.74 -58.01 8.69
N GLU A 160 -19.26 -59.22 8.50
CA GLU A 160 -19.12 -60.29 9.48
C GLU A 160 -17.71 -60.88 9.39
N GLY A 161 -16.93 -60.78 10.47
CA GLY A 161 -15.58 -61.35 10.53
C GLY A 161 -14.94 -61.16 11.89
N GLY A 162 -15.16 -62.10 12.80
CA GLY A 162 -15.02 -61.94 14.25
C GLY A 162 -13.61 -61.84 14.82
N ILE A 163 -13.53 -61.22 16.00
CA ILE A 163 -12.33 -61.19 16.85
C ILE A 163 -12.60 -62.10 18.06
N HIS A 164 -11.99 -63.28 18.09
CA HIS A 164 -12.01 -64.18 19.25
C HIS A 164 -10.82 -63.89 20.17
N PHE A 165 -11.09 -63.48 21.42
CA PHE A 165 -10.07 -63.35 22.46
C PHE A 165 -9.91 -64.69 23.20
N LYS A 166 -8.73 -65.32 23.10
CA LYS A 166 -8.37 -66.42 24.01
C LYS A 166 -7.92 -65.87 25.35
N LYS A 167 -8.66 -66.22 26.41
CA LYS A 167 -8.30 -65.99 27.81
C LYS A 167 -7.41 -67.15 28.27
N GLY A 168 -6.13 -66.89 28.52
CA GLY A 168 -5.18 -67.83 29.11
C GLY A 168 -4.80 -67.41 30.52
N LYS A 169 -4.94 -68.35 31.45
CA LYS A 169 -4.56 -68.28 32.87
C LYS A 169 -3.05 -68.32 33.06
#